data_AF-A0A336JKT9-F1
#
_entry.id   AF-A0A336JKT9-F1
#
_cell.length_a   1.000
_cell.length_b   1.000
_cell.length_c   1.000
_cell.angle_alpha   90.00
_cell.angle_beta   90.00
_cell.angle_gamma   90.00
#
_symmetry.space_group_name_H-M   'P 1'
#
loop_
_entity.id
_entity.type
_entity.pdbx_description
1 polymer ?
#
loop_
_entity_poly.entity_id
_entity_poly.type
_entity_poly.pdbx_seq_one_letter_code
_entity_poly.pdbx_strand_id
1 'polypeptide(L)' 'MLAARPELTAEQIKELRSFAEVFPDLAASIRRGRGPNKAPTKRLVSLRLSPEVIDTYKAGGPGWQSRIDADLRRINKIK' A
#
# COMPACT_ATOMS: atom_id res chain seq x y z
N MET A 1 -16.56 -28.02 -17.01
CA MET A 1 -17.09 -28.45 -15.70
C MET A 1 -15.97 -28.34 -14.69
N LEU A 2 -16.13 -27.60 -13.59
CA LEU A 2 -15.22 -27.77 -12.45
C LEU A 2 -15.49 -29.16 -11.87
N ALA A 3 -14.49 -30.05 -11.90
CA ALA A 3 -14.56 -31.30 -11.16
C ALA A 3 -14.80 -30.99 -9.67
N ALA A 4 -15.64 -31.79 -9.00
CA ALA A 4 -15.86 -31.68 -7.57
C ALA A 4 -14.50 -31.77 -6.86
N ARG A 5 -14.12 -30.70 -6.14
CA ARG A 5 -12.94 -30.73 -5.28
C ARG A 5 -13.25 -31.66 -4.12
N PRO A 6 -12.45 -32.72 -3.88
CA PRO A 6 -12.64 -33.55 -2.71
C PRO A 6 -12.48 -32.68 -1.45
N GLU A 7 -13.42 -32.83 -0.52
CA GLU A 7 -13.36 -32.16 0.77
C GLU A 7 -12.13 -32.64 1.56
N LEU A 8 -11.51 -31.74 2.34
CA LEU A 8 -10.39 -32.13 3.18
C LEU A 8 -10.86 -33.10 4.28
N THR A 9 -10.17 -34.22 4.41
CA THR A 9 -10.35 -35.16 5.52
C THR A 9 -9.69 -34.63 6.81
N ALA A 10 -10.14 -35.11 7.97
CA ALA A 10 -9.58 -34.71 9.26
C ALA A 10 -8.06 -35.00 9.38
N GLU A 11 -7.61 -36.11 8.81
CA GLU A 11 -6.18 -36.46 8.77
C GLU A 11 -5.38 -35.49 7.89
N GLN A 12 -5.94 -35.08 6.73
CA GLN A 12 -5.31 -34.08 5.88
C GLN A 12 -5.23 -32.70 6.55
N ILE A 13 -6.21 -32.35 7.39
CA ILE A 13 -6.21 -31.10 8.15
C ILE A 13 -5.08 -31.11 9.20
N LYS A 14 -4.81 -32.25 9.82
CA LYS A 14 -3.75 -32.41 10.82
C LYS A 14 -2.35 -32.20 10.24
N GLU A 15 -2.16 -32.55 8.97
CA GLU A 15 -0.89 -32.40 8.25
C GLU A 15 -0.70 -31.00 7.63
N LEU A 16 -1.66 -30.08 7.78
CA LEU A 16 -1.52 -28.72 7.25
C LEU A 16 -0.43 -27.95 7.99
N ARG A 17 0.51 -27.41 7.21
CA ARG A 17 1.54 -26.47 7.68
C ARG A 17 1.24 -25.06 7.20
N SER A 18 1.65 -24.07 7.97
CA SER A 18 1.43 -22.68 7.59
C SER A 18 2.27 -22.31 6.36
N PHE A 19 1.79 -21.37 5.54
CA PHE A 19 2.57 -20.84 4.41
C PHE A 19 3.94 -20.31 4.84
N ALA A 20 4.02 -19.67 6.01
CA ALA A 20 5.26 -19.11 6.53
C ALA A 20 6.26 -20.18 6.97
N GLU A 21 5.78 -21.37 7.36
CA GLU A 21 6.61 -22.52 7.71
C GLU A 21 7.15 -23.22 6.46
N VAL A 22 6.32 -23.36 5.43
CA VAL A 22 6.71 -24.02 4.17
C VAL A 22 7.59 -23.11 3.30
N PHE A 23 7.40 -21.79 3.36
CA PHE A 23 8.12 -20.81 2.55
C PHE A 23 8.66 -19.65 3.40
N PRO A 24 9.67 -19.88 4.26
CA PRO A 24 10.15 -18.88 5.21
C PRO A 24 10.71 -17.63 4.53
N ASP A 25 11.51 -17.76 3.47
CA ASP A 25 12.14 -16.63 2.78
C ASP A 25 11.13 -15.75 2.04
N LEU A 26 10.12 -16.37 1.43
CA LEU A 26 9.03 -15.67 0.73
C LEU A 26 8.09 -14.98 1.73
N ALA A 27 7.78 -15.65 2.84
CA ALA A 27 7.03 -15.00 3.93
C ALA A 27 7.80 -13.80 4.51
N ALA A 28 9.12 -13.90 4.65
CA ALA A 28 9.97 -12.81 5.09
C ALA A 28 10.06 -11.66 4.06
N SER A 29 10.05 -11.95 2.75
CA SER A 29 10.03 -10.90 1.73
C SER A 29 8.70 -10.13 1.68
N ILE A 30 7.57 -10.82 1.84
CA ILE A 30 6.24 -10.20 1.89
C ILE A 30 6.10 -9.29 3.12
N ARG A 31 6.57 -9.75 4.29
CA ARG A 31 6.58 -8.94 5.53
C ARG A 31 7.45 -7.69 5.41
N ARG A 32 8.52 -7.72 4.61
CA ARG A 32 9.35 -6.54 4.32
C ARG A 32 8.64 -5.49 3.46
N GLY A 33 7.72 -5.91 2.58
CA GLY A 33 7.04 -5.01 1.64
C GLY A 33 5.92 -4.16 2.27
N ARG A 34 5.33 -4.61 3.38
CA ARG A 34 4.24 -3.89 4.06
C ARG A 34 4.57 -3.80 5.54
N GLY A 35 5.24 -2.70 5.92
CA GLY A 35 5.43 -2.36 7.32
C GLY A 35 4.09 -2.25 8.07
N PRO A 36 4.08 -2.27 9.42
CA PRO A 36 2.86 -2.03 10.17
C PRO A 36 2.17 -0.79 9.62
N ASN A 37 0.84 -0.86 9.43
CA ASN A 37 0.01 0.26 8.99
C ASN A 37 0.24 1.44 9.95
N LYS A 38 1.27 2.24 9.69
CA LYS A 38 1.47 3.52 10.37
C LYS A 38 0.23 4.32 10.06
N ALA A 39 -0.28 5.04 11.07
CA ALA A 39 -1.36 5.99 10.87
C ALA A 39 -1.07 6.81 9.60
N PRO A 40 -2.08 7.12 8.76
CA PRO A 40 -1.86 7.86 7.53
C PRO A 40 -1.02 9.10 7.83
N THR A 41 0.18 9.19 7.26
CA THR A 41 1.08 10.33 7.52
C THR A 41 0.54 11.63 6.95
N LYS A 42 -0.48 11.54 6.09
CA LYS A 42 -1.16 12.64 5.42
C LYS A 42 -2.65 12.61 5.76
N ARG A 43 -3.23 13.78 6.01
CA ARG A 43 -4.67 13.96 6.18
C ARG A 43 -5.27 14.40 4.85
N LEU A 44 -6.34 13.73 4.41
CA LEU A 44 -7.13 14.20 3.27
C LEU A 44 -7.97 15.39 3.74
N VAL A 45 -7.77 16.56 3.13
CA VAL A 45 -8.55 17.77 3.39
C VAL A 45 -9.09 18.33 2.08
N SER A 46 -10.27 18.95 2.14
CA SER A 46 -10.82 19.69 1.00
C SER A 46 -10.21 21.09 0.99
N LEU A 47 -9.18 21.29 0.16
CA LEU A 47 -8.50 22.57 -0.05
C LEU A 47 -8.79 23.07 -1.47
N ARG A 48 -9.13 24.36 -1.60
CA ARG A 48 -9.25 25.03 -2.89
C ARG A 48 -7.91 25.68 -3.25
N LEU A 49 -7.45 25.43 -4.47
CA LEU A 49 -6.27 26.03 -5.07
C LEU A 49 -6.69 26.76 -6.35
N SER A 50 -5.91 27.73 -6.81
CA SER A 50 -6.19 28.38 -8.08
C SER A 50 -6.06 27.38 -9.25
N PRO A 51 -6.79 27.58 -10.36
CA PRO A 51 -6.69 26.73 -11.54
C PRO A 51 -5.25 26.62 -12.07
N GLU A 52 -4.50 27.72 -12.10
CA GLU A 52 -3.13 27.71 -12.66
C GLU A 52 -2.20 26.80 -11.84
N VAL A 53 -2.37 26.77 -10.51
CA VAL A 53 -1.63 25.86 -9.64
C VAL A 53 -2.00 24.42 -9.95
N ILE A 54 -3.28 24.09 -10.06
CA ILE A 54 -3.73 22.71 -10.35
C ILE A 54 -3.17 22.24 -11.69
N ASP A 55 -3.27 23.07 -12.73
CA ASP A 55 -2.84 22.73 -14.08
C ASP A 55 -1.33 22.53 -14.17
N THR A 56 -0.56 23.42 -13.55
CA THR A 56 0.91 23.33 -13.49
C THR A 56 1.37 22.01 -12.87
N TYR A 57 0.81 21.62 -11.73
CA TYR A 57 1.25 20.40 -11.06
C TYR A 57 0.76 19.14 -11.78
N LYS A 58 -0.47 19.15 -12.31
CA LYS A 58 -1.03 18.02 -13.09
C LYS A 58 -0.28 17.78 -14.39
N ALA A 59 0.23 18.82 -15.05
CA ALA A 59 1.04 18.69 -16.27
C ALA A 59 2.29 17.81 -16.04
N GLY A 60 2.82 17.76 -14.81
CA GLY A 60 3.91 16.87 -14.42
C GLY A 60 3.52 15.39 -14.26
N GLY A 61 2.27 15.01 -14.56
CA GLY A 61 1.79 13.62 -14.54
C GLY A 61 1.53 13.05 -13.14
N PRO A 62 1.50 11.70 -13.00
CA PRO A 62 1.24 11.03 -11.73
C PRO A 62 2.12 11.55 -10.59
N GLY A 63 1.57 11.56 -9.37
CA GLY A 63 2.26 12.06 -8.19
C GLY A 63 2.22 13.58 -7.99
N TRP A 64 1.45 14.32 -8.79
CA TRP A 64 1.33 15.78 -8.68
C TRP A 64 0.90 16.27 -7.29
N GLN A 65 0.00 15.54 -6.62
CA GLN A 65 -0.42 15.84 -5.25
C GLN A 65 0.72 15.68 -4.22
N SER A 66 1.67 14.77 -4.47
CA SER A 66 2.84 14.63 -3.61
C SER A 66 3.87 15.73 -3.86
N ARG A 67 4.00 16.21 -5.10
CA ARG A 67 4.89 17.34 -5.43
C ARG A 67 4.41 18.64 -4.77
N ILE A 68 3.11 18.95 -4.84
CA ILE A 68 2.59 20.17 -4.20
C ILE A 68 2.73 20.11 -2.68
N ASP A 69 2.50 18.96 -2.05
CA ASP A 69 2.77 18.75 -0.61
C ASP A 69 4.26 18.98 -0.27
N ALA A 70 5.19 18.48 -1.09
CA ALA A 70 6.61 18.68 -0.89
C ALA A 70 7.03 20.16 -0.97
N ASP A 71 6.50 20.91 -1.95
CA ASP A 71 6.77 22.34 -2.08
C ASP A 71 6.20 23.15 -0.90
N LEU A 72 4.98 22.83 -0.46
CA LEU A 72 4.39 23.44 0.73
C LEU A 72 5.23 23.18 1.98
N ARG A 73 5.74 21.95 2.17
CA ARG A 73 6.65 21.63 3.27
C ARG A 73 7.95 22.44 3.18
N ARG A 74 8.55 22.51 1.99
CA ARG A 74 9.80 23.26 1.75
C ARG A 74 9.64 24.74 2.06
N ILE A 75 8.59 25.39 1.56
CA ILE A 75 8.32 26.82 1.78
C ILE A 75 8.11 27.13 3.27
N ASN A 76 7.40 26.25 3.97
CA ASN A 76 7.12 26.41 5.39
C ASN A 76 8.21 25.82 6.31
N LYS A 77 9.34 25.36 5.75
CA LYS A 77 10.45 24.73 6.50
C LYS A 77 9.99 23.56 7.40
N ILE A 78 8.98 22.82 6.95
CA ILE A 78 8.43 21.64 7.63
C ILE A 78 9.35 20.46 7.33
N LYS A 79 9.93 19.86 8.38
CA LYS A 79 10.79 18.66 8.30
C LYS A 79 9.95 17.43 7.97
#